data_AF-A0A1I6HSN2-F1
#
_entry.id   AF-A0A1I6HSN2-F1
#
_cell.length_a   1.000
_cell.length_b   1.000
_cell.length_c   1.000
_cell.angle_alpha   90.00
_cell.angle_beta   90.00
_cell.angle_gamma   90.00
#
_symmetry.space_group_name_H-M   'P 1'
#
loop_
_entity.id
_entity.type
_entity.pdbx_description
1 polymer ?
#
loop_
_entity_poly.entity_id
_entity_poly.type
_entity_poly.pdbx_seq_one_letter_code
_entity_poly.pdbx_strand_id
1 'polypeptide(L)'
;MSLHPKAQLAFDAANATFATVTNKPDAKIQLTSSVRTVSKQFELYIGYLRFKYFGASKPFAPANRPGTSNHEYGLAVDIKLGQSNEEEARQALTANGWVLHKNPNDPWHYDCSGIKEWGEIQAQIKKVRDTASQDFVVLFDPYLKSEQELNEGWPDRQAMLSALNAAQRTYSELVQREKTMKGQEIKLERNIVQAQDKLAKETERCRKFKVERVEGYEYTLCPNRNPLPQCTGDEHLPFRNRYLKERKRREDRLRLWEQKIQRGKQVLERDKQQLEDLRKSLAQLAVKLPPAKADFDSKKRAYNAKLETFKGDVEKVEDFESKQNDRIAGLQKVVDATIALW
;
A
#
# COMPACT_ATOMS: atom_id res chain seq x y z
N MET A 1 -22.71 -6.26 35.14
CA MET A 1 -22.37 -7.41 36.00
C MET A 1 -21.91 -6.88 37.35
N SER A 2 -22.30 -7.55 38.44
CA SER A 2 -21.91 -7.25 39.82
C SER A 2 -20.97 -8.35 40.34
N LEU A 3 -20.24 -8.06 41.42
CA LEU A 3 -19.44 -9.10 42.08
C LEU A 3 -20.32 -10.30 42.43
N HIS A 4 -19.72 -11.48 42.52
CA HIS A 4 -20.40 -12.65 43.06
C HIS A 4 -21.00 -12.29 44.43
N PRO A 5 -22.24 -12.65 44.78
CA PRO A 5 -22.88 -12.10 45.98
C PRO A 5 -22.09 -12.31 47.28
N LYS A 6 -21.43 -13.46 47.43
CA LYS A 6 -20.52 -13.71 48.56
C LYS A 6 -19.27 -12.81 48.55
N ALA A 7 -18.71 -12.55 47.37
CA ALA A 7 -17.61 -11.60 47.21
C ALA A 7 -18.09 -10.16 47.44
N GLN A 8 -19.31 -9.82 47.03
CA GLN A 8 -19.92 -8.51 47.31
C GLN A 8 -20.03 -8.27 48.83
N LEU A 9 -20.53 -9.26 49.59
CA LEU A 9 -20.60 -9.16 51.06
C LEU A 9 -19.22 -8.96 51.69
N ALA A 10 -18.22 -9.72 51.23
CA ALA A 10 -16.85 -9.55 51.69
C ALA A 10 -16.27 -8.16 51.32
N PHE A 11 -16.61 -7.63 50.15
CA PHE A 11 -16.17 -6.31 49.71
C PHE A 11 -16.86 -5.17 50.48
N ASP A 12 -18.15 -5.32 50.79
CA ASP A 12 -18.90 -4.35 51.60
C ASP A 12 -18.35 -4.30 53.03
N ALA A 13 -18.00 -5.45 53.60
CA ALA A 13 -17.31 -5.54 54.89
C ALA A 13 -15.90 -4.91 54.85
N ALA A 14 -15.16 -5.09 53.75
CA ALA A 14 -13.89 -4.41 53.53
C ALA A 14 -14.06 -2.88 53.47
N ASN A 15 -15.08 -2.38 52.77
CA ASN A 15 -15.36 -0.94 52.75
C ASN A 15 -15.73 -0.39 54.13
N ALA A 16 -16.53 -1.10 54.91
CA ALA A 16 -16.86 -0.70 56.28
C ALA A 16 -15.61 -0.65 57.18
N THR A 17 -14.72 -1.65 57.03
CA THR A 17 -13.43 -1.68 57.73
C THR A 17 -12.56 -0.49 57.32
N PHE A 18 -12.47 -0.21 56.03
CA PHE A 18 -11.70 0.90 55.49
C PHE A 18 -12.20 2.28 55.98
N ALA A 19 -13.52 2.49 55.96
CA ALA A 19 -14.14 3.71 56.49
C ALA A 19 -13.81 3.94 57.98
N THR A 20 -13.78 2.85 58.75
CA THR A 20 -13.42 2.87 60.17
C THR A 20 -11.95 3.22 60.37
N VAL A 21 -11.03 2.53 59.68
CA VAL A 21 -9.58 2.74 59.82
C VAL A 21 -9.17 4.15 59.36
N THR A 22 -9.84 4.69 58.34
CA THR A 22 -9.54 6.02 57.81
C THR A 22 -10.29 7.16 58.52
N ASN A 23 -11.12 6.84 59.51
CA ASN A 23 -12.02 7.78 60.22
C ASN A 23 -12.86 8.66 59.26
N LYS A 24 -13.36 8.05 58.19
CA LYS A 24 -14.15 8.70 57.14
C LYS A 24 -15.35 7.81 56.80
N PRO A 25 -16.56 8.13 57.32
CA PRO A 25 -17.75 7.28 57.17
C PRO A 25 -18.12 6.95 55.72
N ASP A 26 -17.85 7.88 54.80
CA ASP A 26 -18.16 7.73 53.36
C ASP A 26 -16.98 7.23 52.51
N ALA A 27 -15.83 6.90 53.12
CA ALA A 27 -14.66 6.44 52.38
C ALA A 27 -14.90 5.03 51.81
N LYS A 28 -14.57 4.86 50.52
CA LYS A 28 -14.67 3.58 49.80
C LYS A 28 -13.35 3.25 49.12
N ILE A 29 -13.03 1.96 49.09
CA ILE A 29 -11.88 1.42 48.37
C ILE A 29 -12.09 1.66 46.88
N GLN A 30 -11.13 2.35 46.25
CA GLN A 30 -11.19 2.66 44.83
C GLN A 30 -10.73 1.47 44.00
N LEU A 31 -11.57 1.04 43.06
CA LEU A 31 -11.27 -0.05 42.13
C LEU A 31 -10.86 0.49 40.76
N THR A 32 -9.84 -0.11 40.17
CA THR A 32 -9.46 0.06 38.76
C THR A 32 -10.20 -0.95 37.89
N SER A 33 -10.49 -2.14 38.42
CA SER A 33 -11.27 -3.17 37.75
C SER A 33 -12.01 -4.04 38.78
N SER A 34 -13.19 -4.54 38.43
CA SER A 34 -13.94 -5.51 39.23
C SER A 34 -14.44 -6.64 38.33
N VAL A 35 -15.70 -6.63 37.91
CA VAL A 35 -16.20 -7.66 37.00
C VAL A 35 -15.83 -7.34 35.57
N ARG A 36 -15.32 -8.34 34.85
CA ARG A 36 -15.01 -8.24 33.42
C ARG A 36 -15.91 -9.17 32.63
N THR A 37 -16.28 -8.76 31.42
CA THR A 37 -16.92 -9.66 30.48
C THR A 37 -15.87 -10.57 29.83
N VAL A 38 -16.31 -11.69 29.26
CA VAL A 38 -15.44 -12.59 28.49
C VAL A 38 -14.80 -11.84 27.33
N SER A 39 -15.60 -11.06 26.61
CA SER A 39 -15.12 -10.24 25.50
C SER A 39 -14.03 -9.26 25.96
N LYS A 40 -14.16 -8.66 27.16
CA LYS A 40 -13.09 -7.82 27.71
C LYS A 40 -11.83 -8.60 28.07
N GLN A 41 -11.99 -9.80 28.65
CA GLN A 41 -10.85 -10.67 28.96
C GLN A 41 -10.17 -11.17 27.68
N PHE A 42 -10.95 -11.41 26.63
CA PHE A 42 -10.50 -11.72 25.27
C PHE A 42 -9.63 -10.61 24.70
N GLU A 43 -10.11 -9.36 24.68
CA GLU A 43 -9.31 -8.21 24.23
C GLU A 43 -7.95 -8.13 24.93
N LEU A 44 -7.93 -8.30 26.25
CA LEU A 44 -6.70 -8.27 27.05
C LEU A 44 -5.75 -9.42 26.69
N TYR A 45 -6.29 -10.63 26.55
CA TYR A 45 -5.51 -11.80 26.21
C TYR A 45 -4.94 -11.75 24.79
N ILE A 46 -5.73 -11.28 23.82
CA ILE A 46 -5.26 -11.12 22.43
C ILE A 46 -4.21 -10.02 22.35
N GLY A 47 -4.42 -8.91 23.07
CA GLY A 47 -3.41 -7.86 23.20
C GLY A 47 -2.08 -8.38 23.75
N TYR A 48 -2.13 -9.23 24.80
CA TYR A 48 -0.95 -9.89 25.35
C TYR A 48 -0.27 -10.83 24.35
N LEU A 49 -1.02 -11.72 23.68
CA LEU A 49 -0.43 -12.64 22.71
C LEU A 49 0.17 -11.90 21.52
N ARG A 50 -0.52 -10.89 20.98
CA ARG A 50 0.02 -10.05 19.90
C ARG A 50 1.28 -9.31 20.33
N PHE A 51 1.33 -8.78 21.55
CA PHE A 51 2.56 -8.18 22.09
C PHE A 51 3.69 -9.20 22.17
N LYS A 52 3.41 -10.40 22.69
CA LYS A 52 4.38 -11.50 22.84
C LYS A 52 4.94 -12.01 21.51
N TYR A 53 4.08 -12.17 20.49
CA TYR A 53 4.46 -12.79 19.22
C TYR A 53 4.88 -11.79 18.14
N PHE A 54 4.30 -10.59 18.12
CA PHE A 54 4.52 -9.62 17.05
C PHE A 54 5.27 -8.36 17.48
N GLY A 55 5.55 -8.19 18.78
CA GLY A 55 6.28 -7.03 19.28
C GLY A 55 5.51 -5.73 19.08
N ALA A 56 4.53 -5.45 19.93
CA ALA A 56 3.80 -4.18 19.90
C ALA A 56 4.55 -3.07 20.67
N SER A 57 4.32 -1.82 20.27
CA SER A 57 4.91 -0.62 20.89
C SER A 57 4.39 -0.30 22.30
N LYS A 58 3.33 -0.96 22.76
CA LYS A 58 2.80 -0.83 24.13
C LYS A 58 2.90 -2.17 24.86
N PRO A 59 3.48 -2.20 26.08
CA PRO A 59 3.50 -3.41 26.87
C PRO A 59 2.07 -3.82 27.25
N PHE A 60 1.67 -5.02 26.85
CA PHE A 60 0.48 -5.66 27.40
C PHE A 60 0.91 -6.58 28.54
N ALA A 61 0.28 -6.39 29.70
CA ALA A 61 0.50 -7.27 30.84
C ALA A 61 0.02 -8.69 30.51
N PRO A 62 0.64 -9.75 31.09
CA PRO A 62 0.12 -11.10 31.01
C PRO A 62 -1.35 -11.14 31.42
N ALA A 63 -2.18 -11.75 30.59
CA ALA A 63 -3.60 -11.90 30.84
C ALA A 63 -3.96 -13.38 30.91
N ASN A 64 -4.99 -13.71 31.69
CA ASN A 64 -5.59 -15.04 31.70
C ASN A 64 -6.37 -15.28 30.41
N ARG A 65 -6.51 -16.55 30.01
CA ARG A 65 -7.38 -16.94 28.89
C ARG A 65 -8.82 -16.52 29.17
N PRO A 66 -9.60 -16.15 28.16
CA PRO A 66 -11.03 -15.89 28.31
C PRO A 66 -11.75 -17.09 28.92
N GLY A 67 -12.68 -16.82 29.83
CA GLY A 67 -13.39 -17.81 30.62
C GLY A 67 -12.58 -18.38 31.79
N THR A 68 -11.37 -17.91 32.09
CA THR A 68 -10.55 -18.44 33.19
C THR A 68 -10.18 -17.40 34.25
N SER A 69 -10.44 -16.12 33.99
CA SER A 69 -10.15 -15.03 34.94
C SER A 69 -11.13 -15.02 36.10
N ASN A 70 -10.67 -14.79 37.34
CA ASN A 70 -11.55 -14.61 38.50
C ASN A 70 -12.43 -13.35 38.36
N HIS A 71 -12.00 -12.35 37.59
CA HIS A 71 -12.82 -11.17 37.27
C HIS A 71 -14.08 -11.50 36.48
N GLU A 72 -14.07 -12.56 35.66
CA GLU A 72 -15.23 -12.96 34.84
C GLU A 72 -16.36 -13.53 35.68
N TYR A 73 -16.05 -13.97 36.90
CA TYR A 73 -17.00 -14.54 37.85
C TYR A 73 -17.27 -13.58 39.03
N GLY A 74 -16.76 -12.35 38.97
CA GLY A 74 -16.91 -11.37 40.05
C GLY A 74 -16.23 -11.80 41.35
N LEU A 75 -15.13 -12.54 41.26
CA LEU A 75 -14.35 -13.08 42.39
C LEU A 75 -12.99 -12.41 42.56
N ALA A 76 -12.66 -11.44 41.71
CA ALA A 76 -11.44 -10.65 41.80
C ALA A 76 -11.73 -9.17 41.66
N VAL A 77 -10.88 -8.36 42.29
CA VAL A 77 -10.87 -6.90 42.19
C VAL A 77 -9.45 -6.41 41.99
N ASP A 78 -9.28 -5.37 41.17
CA ASP A 78 -8.04 -4.62 41.05
C ASP A 78 -8.25 -3.28 41.74
N ILE A 79 -7.46 -2.97 42.77
CA ILE A 79 -7.51 -1.67 43.44
C ILE A 79 -6.68 -0.62 42.70
N LYS A 80 -6.95 0.65 42.96
CA LYS A 80 -6.12 1.75 42.46
C LYS A 80 -4.88 1.94 43.32
N LEU A 81 -3.69 1.95 42.71
CA LEU A 81 -2.44 2.24 43.41
C LEU A 81 -2.14 3.75 43.48
N GLY A 82 -1.28 4.13 44.43
CA GLY A 82 -0.78 5.49 44.60
C GLY A 82 -1.78 6.45 45.25
N GLN A 83 -2.80 5.92 45.93
CA GLN A 83 -3.75 6.71 46.71
C GLN A 83 -3.24 6.92 48.15
N SER A 84 -3.61 8.04 48.79
CA SER A 84 -3.12 8.42 50.12
C SER A 84 -3.42 7.40 51.23
N ASN A 85 -4.36 6.49 50.99
CA ASN A 85 -4.85 5.49 51.95
C ASN A 85 -4.73 4.06 51.37
N GLU A 86 -3.72 3.80 50.54
CA GLU A 86 -3.56 2.51 49.88
C GLU A 86 -3.36 1.38 50.89
N GLU A 87 -2.50 1.57 51.88
CA GLU A 87 -2.16 0.54 52.86
C GLU A 87 -3.37 0.15 53.71
N GLU A 88 -4.17 1.12 54.14
CA GLU A 88 -5.42 0.89 54.87
C GLU A 88 -6.42 0.11 54.02
N ALA A 89 -6.48 0.37 52.70
CA ALA A 89 -7.33 -0.39 51.79
C ALA A 89 -6.87 -1.85 51.65
N ARG A 90 -5.55 -2.09 51.56
CA ARG A 90 -4.96 -3.44 51.51
C ARG A 90 -5.25 -4.25 52.78
N GLN A 91 -5.12 -3.61 53.94
CA GLN A 91 -5.41 -4.22 55.24
C GLN A 91 -6.90 -4.54 55.37
N ALA A 92 -7.78 -3.62 55.00
CA ALA A 92 -9.22 -3.82 55.03
C ALA A 92 -9.68 -4.97 54.12
N LEU A 93 -9.10 -5.10 52.93
CA LEU A 93 -9.34 -6.25 52.04
C LEU A 93 -8.89 -7.56 52.67
N THR A 94 -7.65 -7.61 53.17
CA THR A 94 -7.06 -8.81 53.76
C THR A 94 -7.85 -9.30 54.98
N ALA A 95 -8.29 -8.38 55.84
CA ALA A 95 -9.10 -8.70 57.01
C ALA A 95 -10.46 -9.32 56.66
N ASN A 96 -10.96 -9.08 55.44
CA ASN A 96 -12.28 -9.51 54.99
C ASN A 96 -12.21 -10.58 53.89
N GLY A 97 -11.15 -11.41 53.89
CA GLY A 97 -11.07 -12.60 53.05
C GLY A 97 -10.64 -12.35 51.60
N TRP A 98 -10.16 -11.15 51.28
CA TRP A 98 -9.52 -10.86 50.00
C TRP A 98 -8.01 -11.09 50.10
N VAL A 99 -7.49 -11.97 49.26
CA VAL A 99 -6.09 -12.39 49.27
C VAL A 99 -5.37 -11.75 48.09
N LEU A 100 -4.25 -11.08 48.36
CA LEU A 100 -3.40 -10.52 47.31
C LEU A 100 -2.90 -11.63 46.39
N HIS A 101 -2.96 -11.41 45.08
CA HIS A 101 -2.45 -12.35 44.10
C HIS A 101 -0.96 -12.62 44.31
N LYS A 102 -0.52 -13.85 44.11
CA LYS A 102 0.88 -14.24 44.34
C LYS A 102 1.85 -13.72 43.28
N ASN A 103 1.37 -13.09 42.21
CA ASN A 103 2.23 -12.50 41.18
C ASN A 103 2.75 -11.14 41.66
N PRO A 104 4.08 -10.98 41.90
CA PRO A 104 4.63 -9.72 42.35
C PRO A 104 4.48 -8.59 41.31
N ASN A 105 4.17 -8.91 40.06
CA ASN A 105 3.91 -7.94 39.01
C ASN A 105 2.48 -7.36 39.04
N ASP A 106 1.57 -7.92 39.85
CA ASP A 106 0.18 -7.48 39.98
C ASP A 106 -0.16 -7.06 41.43
N PRO A 107 0.58 -6.09 42.03
CA PRO A 107 0.36 -5.69 43.43
C PRO A 107 -1.01 -5.04 43.68
N TRP A 108 -1.81 -4.80 42.65
CA TRP A 108 -3.18 -4.27 42.73
C TRP A 108 -4.27 -5.36 42.77
N HIS A 109 -3.95 -6.62 42.47
CA HIS A 109 -4.95 -7.68 42.24
C HIS A 109 -5.27 -8.48 43.51
N TYR A 110 -6.55 -8.58 43.83
CA TYR A 110 -7.06 -9.33 44.98
C TYR A 110 -8.12 -10.34 44.56
N ASP A 111 -7.95 -11.58 45.02
CA ASP A 111 -8.91 -12.68 44.85
C ASP A 111 -9.72 -12.87 46.14
N CYS A 112 -11.02 -13.12 46.05
CA CYS A 112 -11.88 -13.39 47.20
C CYS A 112 -11.69 -14.82 47.77
N SER A 113 -10.45 -15.30 47.82
CA SER A 113 -10.11 -16.70 48.13
C SER A 113 -10.07 -17.04 49.61
N GLY A 114 -10.18 -16.05 50.49
CA GLY A 114 -10.21 -16.23 51.95
C GLY A 114 -11.60 -16.46 52.54
N ILE A 115 -12.67 -16.43 51.74
CA ILE A 115 -14.03 -16.73 52.22
C ILE A 115 -14.23 -18.24 52.39
N LYS A 116 -15.10 -18.62 53.33
CA LYS A 116 -15.34 -20.03 53.67
C LYS A 116 -15.88 -20.84 52.48
N GLU A 117 -16.73 -20.24 51.66
CA GLU A 117 -17.40 -20.87 50.51
C GLU A 117 -16.51 -20.94 49.25
N TRP A 118 -15.26 -20.48 49.31
CA TRP A 118 -14.37 -20.42 48.15
C TRP A 118 -14.19 -21.76 47.43
N GLY A 119 -14.04 -22.86 48.19
CA GLY A 119 -13.84 -24.19 47.62
C GLY A 119 -15.02 -24.67 46.77
N GLU A 120 -16.24 -24.40 47.22
CA GLU A 120 -17.47 -24.77 46.50
C GLU A 120 -17.65 -23.92 45.24
N ILE A 121 -17.42 -22.61 45.34
CA ILE A 121 -17.48 -21.67 44.22
C ILE A 121 -16.45 -22.05 43.14
N GLN A 122 -15.20 -22.35 43.53
CA GLN A 122 -14.16 -22.79 42.61
C GLN A 122 -14.52 -24.10 41.92
N ALA A 123 -15.10 -25.08 42.62
CA ALA A 123 -15.50 -26.35 42.04
C ALA A 123 -16.58 -26.18 40.95
N GLN A 124 -17.56 -25.30 41.19
CA GLN A 124 -18.62 -24.98 40.21
C GLN A 124 -18.04 -24.29 38.97
N ILE A 125 -17.12 -23.34 39.17
CA ILE A 125 -16.50 -22.57 38.08
C ILE A 125 -15.50 -23.41 37.28
N LYS A 126 -14.77 -24.34 37.93
CA LYS A 126 -13.72 -25.15 37.28
C LYS A 126 -14.20 -25.87 36.03
N LYS A 127 -15.38 -26.50 36.06
CA LYS A 127 -15.94 -27.24 34.91
C LYS A 127 -16.12 -26.34 33.68
N VAL A 128 -16.45 -25.08 33.91
CA VAL A 128 -16.65 -24.05 32.89
C VAL A 128 -15.31 -23.56 32.38
N ARG A 129 -14.35 -23.30 33.28
CA ARG A 129 -12.99 -22.90 32.95
C ARG A 129 -12.29 -23.91 32.06
N ASP A 130 -12.40 -25.19 32.40
CA ASP A 130 -11.73 -26.26 31.65
C ASP A 130 -12.28 -26.34 30.22
N THR A 131 -13.61 -26.23 30.06
CA THR A 131 -14.27 -26.22 28.75
C THR A 131 -13.93 -24.97 27.94
N ALA A 132 -13.98 -23.77 28.54
CA ALA A 132 -13.66 -22.52 27.88
C ALA A 132 -12.18 -22.44 27.45
N SER A 133 -11.27 -22.93 28.28
CA SER A 133 -9.83 -22.95 28.01
C SER A 133 -9.47 -23.91 26.87
N GLN A 134 -10.11 -25.08 26.79
CA GLN A 134 -9.89 -26.02 25.69
C GLN A 134 -10.43 -25.51 24.36
N ASP A 135 -11.68 -25.01 24.36
CA ASP A 135 -12.31 -24.43 23.17
C ASP A 135 -11.47 -23.24 22.65
N PHE A 136 -10.89 -22.43 23.55
CA PHE A 136 -10.03 -21.31 23.18
C PHE A 136 -8.76 -21.76 22.44
N VAL A 137 -8.02 -22.75 22.94
CA VAL A 137 -6.75 -23.21 22.31
C VAL A 137 -6.96 -23.74 20.90
N VAL A 138 -8.03 -24.50 20.69
CA VAL A 138 -8.35 -25.12 19.39
C VAL A 138 -8.66 -24.07 18.32
N LEU A 139 -9.26 -22.94 18.71
CA LEU A 139 -9.69 -21.89 17.78
C LEU A 139 -8.62 -20.81 17.57
N PHE A 140 -7.85 -20.49 18.61
CA PHE A 140 -7.03 -19.28 18.62
C PHE A 140 -5.60 -19.47 18.12
N ASP A 141 -5.00 -20.65 18.30
CA ASP A 141 -3.69 -20.96 17.74
C ASP A 141 -3.70 -20.89 16.19
N PRO A 142 -4.73 -21.43 15.48
CA PRO A 142 -4.89 -21.22 14.04
C PRO A 142 -5.05 -19.74 13.66
N TYR A 143 -5.84 -18.97 14.41
CA TYR A 143 -6.06 -17.54 14.16
C TYR A 143 -4.77 -16.72 14.26
N LEU A 144 -3.96 -16.91 15.30
CA LEU A 144 -2.70 -16.18 15.46
C LEU A 144 -1.69 -16.56 14.38
N LYS A 145 -1.68 -17.85 13.98
CA LYS A 145 -0.85 -18.32 12.87
C LYS A 145 -1.31 -17.72 11.54
N SER A 146 -2.61 -17.64 11.26
CA SER A 146 -3.13 -17.02 10.04
C SER A 146 -2.91 -15.51 10.02
N GLU A 147 -3.01 -14.82 11.17
CA GLU A 147 -2.64 -13.41 11.33
C GLU A 147 -1.15 -13.18 11.02
N GLN A 148 -0.26 -14.03 11.56
CA GLN A 148 1.18 -13.98 11.28
C GLN A 148 1.46 -14.18 9.78
N GLU A 149 0.90 -15.24 9.20
CA GLU A 149 1.09 -15.58 7.78
C GLU A 149 0.56 -14.50 6.83
N LEU A 150 -0.46 -13.73 7.26
CA LEU A 150 -1.00 -12.58 6.54
C LEU A 150 -0.06 -11.37 6.64
N ASN A 151 0.45 -11.06 7.83
CA ASN A 151 1.38 -9.95 8.08
C ASN A 151 2.73 -10.16 7.37
N GLU A 152 3.22 -11.39 7.35
CA GLU A 152 4.45 -11.78 6.65
C GLU A 152 4.22 -12.08 5.16
N GLY A 153 2.96 -12.26 4.75
CA GLY A 153 2.61 -12.90 3.48
C GLY A 153 2.91 -12.06 2.23
N TRP A 154 3.03 -10.74 2.35
CA TRP A 154 3.36 -9.87 1.20
C TRP A 154 3.90 -8.47 1.56
N PRO A 155 5.05 -8.38 2.26
CA PRO A 155 5.59 -7.11 2.76
C PRO A 155 5.94 -6.11 1.64
N ASP A 156 6.29 -6.58 0.45
CA ASP A 156 6.71 -5.78 -0.71
C ASP A 156 5.58 -5.48 -1.71
N ARG A 157 4.32 -5.80 -1.37
CA ARG A 157 3.16 -5.65 -2.28
C ARG A 157 3.10 -4.30 -2.98
N GLN A 158 3.25 -3.21 -2.23
CA GLN A 158 3.15 -1.86 -2.80
C GLN A 158 4.34 -1.51 -3.69
N ALA A 159 5.53 -1.98 -3.34
CA ALA A 159 6.72 -1.80 -4.15
C ALA A 159 6.57 -2.56 -5.49
N MET A 160 6.14 -3.82 -5.46
CA MET A 160 5.90 -4.62 -6.67
C MET A 160 4.82 -4.00 -7.56
N LEU A 161 3.68 -3.58 -6.98
CA LEU A 161 2.59 -2.95 -7.73
C LEU A 161 3.04 -1.64 -8.38
N SER A 162 3.78 -0.81 -7.65
CA SER A 162 4.33 0.45 -8.15
C SER A 162 5.31 0.23 -9.30
N ALA A 163 6.21 -0.76 -9.16
CA ALA A 163 7.15 -1.14 -10.21
C ALA A 163 6.45 -1.66 -11.48
N LEU A 164 5.42 -2.50 -11.32
CA LEU A 164 4.62 -3.01 -12.44
C LEU A 164 3.89 -1.88 -13.17
N ASN A 165 3.24 -0.97 -12.44
CA ASN A 165 2.55 0.18 -13.00
C ASN A 165 3.51 1.17 -13.69
N ALA A 166 4.71 1.36 -13.14
CA ALA A 166 5.74 2.17 -13.78
C ALA A 166 6.19 1.53 -15.10
N ALA A 167 6.49 0.24 -15.10
CA ALA A 167 6.92 -0.48 -16.31
C ALA A 167 5.83 -0.51 -17.41
N GLN A 168 4.56 -0.67 -17.05
CA GLN A 168 3.43 -0.59 -17.99
C GLN A 168 3.26 0.80 -18.61
N ARG A 169 3.42 1.86 -17.79
CA ARG A 169 3.41 3.25 -18.28
C ARG A 169 4.55 3.50 -19.26
N THR A 170 5.77 3.15 -18.89
CA THR A 170 6.94 3.28 -19.77
C THR A 170 6.74 2.52 -21.08
N TYR A 171 6.25 1.27 -21.03
CA TYR A 171 5.97 0.52 -22.26
C TYR A 171 4.96 1.24 -23.17
N SER A 172 3.87 1.75 -22.60
CA SER A 172 2.83 2.46 -23.34
C SER A 172 3.34 3.76 -23.99
N GLU A 173 4.16 4.52 -23.26
CA GLU A 173 4.83 5.73 -23.76
C GLU A 173 5.77 5.43 -24.92
N LEU A 174 6.57 4.37 -24.81
CA LEU A 174 7.50 3.95 -25.87
C LEU A 174 6.76 3.48 -27.13
N VAL A 175 5.64 2.75 -26.99
CA VAL A 175 4.78 2.38 -28.13
C VAL A 175 4.21 3.62 -28.82
N GLN A 176 3.75 4.61 -28.05
CA GLN A 176 3.21 5.85 -28.62
C GLN A 176 4.30 6.69 -29.31
N ARG A 177 5.50 6.71 -28.73
CA ARG A 177 6.68 7.34 -29.35
C ARG A 177 7.05 6.66 -30.66
N GLU A 178 7.02 5.32 -30.73
CA GLU A 178 7.31 4.57 -31.95
C GLU A 178 6.33 4.94 -33.07
N LYS A 179 5.02 4.99 -32.76
CA LYS A 179 3.98 5.41 -33.72
C LYS A 179 4.23 6.83 -34.24
N THR A 180 4.58 7.75 -33.34
CA THR A 180 4.84 9.15 -33.70
C THR A 180 6.07 9.26 -34.61
N MET A 181 7.15 8.55 -34.28
CA MET A 181 8.38 8.55 -35.06
C MET A 181 8.19 7.91 -36.45
N LYS A 182 7.45 6.79 -36.55
CA LYS A 182 7.05 6.22 -37.85
C LYS A 182 6.30 7.23 -38.72
N GLY A 183 5.38 8.00 -38.11
CA GLY A 183 4.65 9.06 -38.81
C GLY A 183 5.57 10.18 -39.33
N GLN A 184 6.57 10.57 -38.54
CA GLN A 184 7.57 11.56 -38.94
C GLN A 184 8.48 11.05 -40.06
N GLU A 185 8.92 9.80 -39.98
CA GLU A 185 9.72 9.11 -41.00
C GLU A 185 9.01 9.15 -42.36
N ILE A 186 7.75 8.68 -42.43
CA ILE A 186 6.92 8.69 -43.64
C ILE A 186 6.77 10.11 -44.21
N LYS A 187 6.56 11.10 -43.34
CA LYS A 187 6.43 12.51 -43.76
C LYS A 187 7.75 13.05 -44.33
N LEU A 188 8.88 12.70 -43.74
CA LEU A 188 10.20 13.13 -44.17
C LEU A 188 10.57 12.48 -45.51
N GLU A 189 10.29 11.18 -45.69
CA GLU A 189 10.48 10.47 -46.96
C GLU A 189 9.67 11.15 -48.08
N ARG A 190 8.40 11.47 -47.84
CA ARG A 190 7.58 12.24 -48.81
C ARG A 190 8.19 13.60 -49.15
N ASN A 191 8.70 14.33 -48.15
CA ASN A 191 9.34 15.63 -48.38
C ASN A 191 10.62 15.51 -49.21
N ILE A 192 11.41 14.46 -48.99
CA ILE A 192 12.62 14.18 -49.79
C ILE A 192 12.24 13.92 -51.24
N VAL A 193 11.23 13.06 -51.49
CA VAL A 193 10.72 12.78 -52.85
C VAL A 193 10.25 14.06 -53.54
N GLN A 194 9.44 14.88 -52.85
CA GLN A 194 9.01 16.17 -53.41
C GLN A 194 10.16 17.14 -53.70
N ALA A 195 11.22 17.12 -52.88
CA ALA A 195 12.42 17.92 -53.12
C ALA A 195 13.21 17.40 -54.33
N GLN A 196 13.28 16.08 -54.53
CA GLN A 196 13.88 15.45 -55.71
C GLN A 196 13.12 15.83 -56.98
N ASP A 197 11.79 15.82 -56.97
CA ASP A 197 10.97 16.27 -58.11
C ASP A 197 11.23 17.75 -58.46
N LYS A 198 11.36 18.60 -57.44
CA LYS A 198 11.67 20.03 -57.63
C LYS A 198 13.08 20.23 -58.18
N LEU A 199 14.06 19.45 -57.70
CA LEU A 199 15.41 19.45 -58.25
C LEU A 199 15.38 19.06 -59.72
N ALA A 200 14.73 17.95 -60.08
CA ALA A 200 14.62 17.48 -61.47
C ALA A 200 13.98 18.53 -62.40
N LYS A 201 12.89 19.17 -61.96
CA LYS A 201 12.22 20.25 -62.71
C LYS A 201 13.14 21.47 -62.89
N GLU A 202 13.89 21.87 -61.86
CA GLU A 202 14.80 23.01 -61.96
C GLU A 202 16.02 22.67 -62.83
N THR A 203 16.55 21.43 -62.76
CA THR A 203 17.63 20.95 -63.64
C THR A 203 17.22 21.02 -65.11
N GLU A 204 16.01 20.55 -65.43
CA GLU A 204 15.48 20.64 -66.80
C GLU A 204 15.30 22.10 -67.25
N ARG A 205 14.81 22.98 -66.37
CA ARG A 205 14.73 24.42 -66.66
C ARG A 205 16.10 25.06 -66.88
N CYS A 206 17.13 24.65 -66.15
CA CYS A 206 18.51 25.10 -66.36
C CYS A 206 19.04 24.61 -67.72
N ARG A 207 18.76 23.35 -68.07
CA ARG A 207 19.13 22.77 -69.36
C ARG A 207 18.48 23.53 -70.51
N LYS A 208 17.17 23.76 -70.47
CA LYS A 208 16.44 24.57 -71.46
C LYS A 208 16.95 26.00 -71.53
N PHE A 209 17.18 26.65 -70.39
CA PHE A 209 17.74 28.00 -70.37
C PHE A 209 19.12 28.07 -71.05
N LYS A 210 19.97 27.06 -70.83
CA LYS A 210 21.27 26.95 -71.51
C LYS A 210 21.07 26.79 -73.03
N VAL A 211 20.26 25.82 -73.46
CA VAL A 211 20.03 25.57 -74.89
C VAL A 211 19.36 26.76 -75.58
N GLU A 212 18.25 27.29 -75.04
CA GLU A 212 17.45 28.33 -75.67
C GLU A 212 18.13 29.71 -75.68
N ARG A 213 18.88 30.06 -74.62
CA ARG A 213 19.48 31.41 -74.47
C ARG A 213 20.99 31.48 -74.69
N VAL A 214 21.70 30.35 -74.70
CA VAL A 214 23.15 30.32 -74.95
C VAL A 214 23.44 29.75 -76.33
N GLU A 215 22.72 28.70 -76.73
CA GLU A 215 22.95 27.99 -78.00
C GLU A 215 21.96 28.43 -79.09
N GLY A 216 20.73 28.81 -78.72
CA GLY A 216 19.64 29.18 -79.63
C GLY A 216 19.66 30.64 -80.10
N TYR A 217 19.63 31.61 -79.20
CA TYR A 217 19.61 33.05 -79.53
C TYR A 217 20.17 33.90 -78.37
N GLU A 218 20.87 35.01 -78.69
CA GLU A 218 21.36 36.11 -77.80
C GLU A 218 22.77 36.04 -77.13
N TYR A 219 23.71 35.22 -77.61
CA TYR A 219 25.16 35.44 -77.35
C TYR A 219 26.07 35.35 -78.58
N THR A 220 25.47 35.31 -79.75
CA THR A 220 26.19 35.43 -81.04
C THR A 220 25.94 36.77 -81.71
N LEU A 221 24.86 37.49 -81.36
CA LEU A 221 24.45 38.75 -81.98
C LEU A 221 24.09 39.84 -80.95
N CYS A 222 24.21 41.13 -81.31
CA CYS A 222 23.74 42.26 -80.50
C CYS A 222 22.26 42.61 -80.70
N PRO A 223 21.66 43.53 -79.92
CA PRO A 223 20.26 43.93 -80.09
C PRO A 223 19.91 44.32 -81.54
N ASN A 224 20.90 44.83 -82.30
CA ASN A 224 20.80 45.16 -83.72
C ASN A 224 21.11 43.98 -84.67
N ARG A 225 21.15 42.74 -84.18
CA ARG A 225 21.45 41.50 -84.93
C ARG A 225 22.85 41.40 -85.56
N ASN A 226 23.80 42.26 -85.20
CA ASN A 226 25.19 42.12 -85.69
C ASN A 226 25.98 41.07 -84.88
N PRO A 227 26.93 40.35 -85.49
CA PRO A 227 27.82 39.42 -84.79
C PRO A 227 28.54 40.06 -83.58
N LEU A 228 28.68 39.29 -82.50
CA LEU A 228 29.26 39.74 -81.23
C LEU A 228 30.56 40.57 -81.31
N PRO A 229 31.51 40.28 -82.23
CA PRO A 229 32.74 41.07 -82.37
C PRO A 229 32.53 42.51 -82.89
N GLN A 230 31.37 42.81 -83.47
CA GLN A 230 31.10 44.07 -84.17
C GLN A 230 30.30 45.09 -83.34
N CYS A 231 29.97 44.76 -82.09
CA CYS A 231 29.10 45.60 -81.28
C CYS A 231 29.93 46.38 -80.25
N THR A 232 29.71 47.69 -80.18
CA THR A 232 30.52 48.63 -79.41
C THR A 232 30.08 48.66 -77.94
N GLY A 233 30.86 48.01 -77.08
CA GLY A 233 31.05 48.31 -75.65
C GLY A 233 29.85 48.24 -74.69
N ASP A 234 28.89 49.15 -74.80
CA ASP A 234 28.02 49.54 -73.67
C ASP A 234 26.60 48.95 -73.73
N GLU A 235 26.08 48.65 -74.93
CA GLU A 235 24.71 48.15 -75.12
C GLU A 235 24.51 46.70 -74.65
N HIS A 236 25.60 45.95 -74.47
CA HIS A 236 25.58 44.53 -74.09
C HIS A 236 25.67 44.24 -72.60
N LEU A 237 26.23 45.17 -71.83
CA LEU A 237 26.48 44.99 -70.41
C LEU A 237 25.19 44.69 -69.63
N PRO A 238 24.05 45.36 -69.88
CA PRO A 238 22.79 45.06 -69.18
C PRO A 238 22.26 43.64 -69.45
N PHE A 239 22.37 43.15 -70.69
CA PHE A 239 21.91 41.82 -71.08
C PHE A 239 22.79 40.72 -70.49
N ARG A 240 24.12 40.85 -70.61
CA ARG A 240 25.08 39.95 -69.96
C ARG A 240 24.88 39.90 -68.45
N ASN A 241 24.71 41.05 -67.81
CA ASN A 241 24.48 41.12 -66.36
C ASN A 241 23.15 40.48 -65.95
N ARG A 242 22.08 40.67 -66.73
CA ARG A 242 20.78 40.02 -66.49
C ARG A 242 20.89 38.49 -66.59
N TYR A 243 21.57 37.98 -67.61
CA TYR A 243 21.80 36.54 -67.76
C TYR A 243 22.67 35.96 -66.65
N LEU A 244 23.82 36.58 -66.34
CA LEU A 244 24.70 36.10 -65.27
C LEU A 244 23.95 36.06 -63.93
N LYS A 245 23.10 37.06 -63.67
CA LYS A 245 22.22 37.11 -62.50
C LYS A 245 21.17 35.99 -62.51
N GLU A 246 20.53 35.73 -63.65
CA GLU A 246 19.53 34.67 -63.80
C GLU A 246 20.16 33.27 -63.69
N ARG A 247 21.34 33.06 -64.29
CA ARG A 247 22.14 31.83 -64.20
C ARG A 247 22.52 31.55 -62.75
N LYS A 248 23.11 32.54 -62.07
CA LYS A 248 23.47 32.44 -60.66
C LYS A 248 22.26 32.11 -59.78
N ARG A 249 21.11 32.78 -59.99
CA ARG A 249 19.87 32.48 -59.26
C ARG A 249 19.41 31.03 -59.44
N ARG A 250 19.55 30.48 -60.64
CA ARG A 250 19.17 29.09 -60.94
C ARG A 250 20.15 28.08 -60.34
N GLU A 251 21.45 28.34 -60.44
CA GLU A 251 22.51 27.57 -59.76
C GLU A 251 22.28 27.56 -58.24
N ASP A 252 21.98 28.72 -57.64
CA ASP A 252 21.66 28.85 -56.22
C ASP A 252 20.41 28.03 -55.83
N ARG A 253 19.37 27.98 -56.69
CA ARG A 253 18.17 27.16 -56.47
C ARG A 253 18.47 25.67 -56.55
N LEU A 254 19.30 25.21 -57.49
CA LEU A 254 19.74 23.82 -57.57
C LEU A 254 20.47 23.41 -56.29
N ARG A 255 21.46 24.21 -55.87
CA ARG A 255 22.22 23.98 -54.64
C ARG A 255 21.33 23.92 -53.41
N LEU A 256 20.31 24.78 -53.34
CA LEU A 256 19.34 24.77 -52.24
C LEU A 256 18.55 23.45 -52.18
N TRP A 257 18.09 22.93 -53.32
CA TRP A 257 17.34 21.66 -53.34
C TRP A 257 18.24 20.47 -53.02
N GLU A 258 19.46 20.43 -53.54
CA GLU A 258 20.47 19.41 -53.19
C GLU A 258 20.76 19.41 -51.68
N GLN A 259 20.97 20.58 -51.10
CA GLN A 259 21.18 20.72 -49.65
C GLN A 259 19.97 20.25 -48.85
N LYS A 260 18.74 20.56 -49.29
CA LYS A 260 17.50 20.09 -48.63
C LYS A 260 17.38 18.57 -48.67
N ILE A 261 17.69 17.94 -49.80
CA ILE A 261 17.67 16.49 -49.95
C ILE A 261 18.71 15.84 -49.03
N GLN A 262 19.95 16.35 -49.05
CA GLN A 262 21.04 15.81 -48.22
C GLN A 262 20.73 15.93 -46.72
N ARG A 263 20.26 17.09 -46.27
CA ARG A 263 19.81 17.27 -44.87
C ARG A 263 18.65 16.35 -44.52
N GLY A 264 17.68 16.21 -45.42
CA GLY A 264 16.56 15.28 -45.25
C GLY A 264 17.01 13.84 -45.05
N LYS A 265 17.94 13.36 -45.89
CA LYS A 265 18.51 12.01 -45.78
C LYS A 265 19.25 11.79 -44.46
N GLN A 266 20.05 12.77 -44.01
CA GLN A 266 20.75 12.69 -42.72
C GLN A 266 19.81 12.64 -41.51
N VAL A 267 18.69 13.39 -41.56
CA VAL A 267 17.66 13.32 -40.52
C VAL A 267 16.95 11.97 -40.56
N LEU A 268 16.59 11.49 -41.74
CA LEU A 268 15.92 10.20 -41.91
C LEU A 268 16.75 9.04 -41.37
N GLU A 269 18.05 9.02 -41.64
CA GLU A 269 18.96 7.98 -41.15
C GLU A 269 19.04 7.97 -39.62
N ARG A 270 19.14 9.17 -39.02
CA ARG A 270 19.15 9.33 -37.57
C ARG A 270 17.84 8.85 -36.93
N ASP A 271 16.71 9.21 -37.54
CA ASP A 271 15.38 8.83 -37.05
C ASP A 271 15.20 7.31 -37.14
N LYS A 272 15.69 6.67 -38.21
CA LYS A 272 15.72 5.20 -38.37
C LYS A 272 16.52 4.51 -37.27
N GLN A 273 17.72 5.01 -36.96
CA GLN A 273 18.54 4.48 -35.87
C GLN A 273 17.84 4.59 -34.52
N GLN A 274 17.29 5.78 -34.20
CA GLN A 274 16.55 5.99 -32.96
C GLN A 274 15.32 5.08 -32.84
N LEU A 275 14.67 4.79 -33.97
CA LEU A 275 13.52 3.90 -34.02
C LEU A 275 13.91 2.44 -33.79
N GLU A 276 15.07 2.02 -34.29
CA GLU A 276 15.62 0.69 -34.03
C GLU A 276 15.97 0.52 -32.54
N ASP A 277 16.63 1.53 -31.95
CA ASP A 277 16.96 1.53 -30.52
C ASP A 277 15.69 1.47 -29.66
N LEU A 278 14.66 2.23 -30.02
CA LEU A 278 13.36 2.19 -29.37
C LEU A 278 12.70 0.80 -29.44
N ARG A 279 12.76 0.15 -30.61
CA ARG A 279 12.25 -1.22 -30.79
C ARG A 279 13.01 -2.24 -29.92
N LYS A 280 14.33 -2.10 -29.79
CA LYS A 280 15.14 -2.93 -28.88
C LYS A 280 14.69 -2.75 -27.43
N SER A 281 14.48 -1.50 -26.98
CA SER A 281 13.94 -1.24 -25.63
C SER A 281 12.55 -1.83 -25.41
N LEU A 282 11.65 -1.71 -26.41
CA LEU A 282 10.31 -2.31 -26.36
C LEU A 282 10.37 -3.84 -26.28
N ALA A 283 11.25 -4.49 -27.06
CA ALA A 283 11.44 -5.94 -27.03
C ALA A 283 11.93 -6.41 -25.65
N GLN A 284 12.89 -5.71 -25.05
CA GLN A 284 13.38 -6.03 -23.71
C GLN A 284 12.28 -5.93 -22.64
N LEU A 285 11.43 -4.88 -22.71
CA LEU A 285 10.31 -4.72 -21.78
C LEU A 285 9.21 -5.77 -22.02
N ALA A 286 8.93 -6.12 -23.27
CA ALA A 286 7.95 -7.14 -23.62
C ALA A 286 8.32 -8.53 -23.11
N VAL A 287 9.62 -8.83 -22.96
CA VAL A 287 10.11 -10.07 -22.34
C VAL A 287 9.98 -10.04 -20.82
N LYS A 288 10.22 -8.89 -20.17
CA LYS A 288 10.26 -8.77 -18.70
C LYS A 288 8.89 -8.59 -18.05
N LEU A 289 7.97 -7.90 -18.72
CA LEU A 289 6.64 -7.56 -18.18
C LEU A 289 5.74 -8.78 -17.90
N PRO A 290 5.61 -9.77 -18.81
CA PRO A 290 4.72 -10.91 -18.57
C PRO A 290 5.14 -11.78 -17.37
N PRO A 291 6.42 -12.15 -17.19
CA PRO A 291 6.87 -12.87 -15.99
C PRO A 291 6.65 -12.07 -14.70
N ALA A 292 6.96 -10.77 -14.70
CA ALA A 292 6.76 -9.91 -13.52
C ALA A 292 5.27 -9.80 -13.14
N LYS A 293 4.39 -9.70 -14.14
CA LYS A 293 2.93 -9.72 -13.92
C LYS A 293 2.46 -11.08 -13.39
N ALA A 294 2.95 -12.17 -13.97
CA ALA A 294 2.60 -13.53 -13.53
C ALA A 294 3.06 -13.80 -12.08
N ASP A 295 4.26 -13.35 -11.69
CA ASP A 295 4.75 -13.42 -10.30
C ASP A 295 3.84 -12.62 -9.36
N PHE A 296 3.51 -11.37 -9.72
CA PHE A 296 2.58 -10.53 -8.96
C PHE A 296 1.21 -11.20 -8.78
N ASP A 297 0.63 -11.73 -9.87
CA ASP A 297 -0.67 -12.41 -9.83
C ASP A 297 -0.63 -13.71 -9.01
N SER A 298 0.49 -14.44 -9.04
CA SER A 298 0.72 -15.63 -8.21
C SER A 298 0.75 -15.27 -6.72
N LYS A 299 1.58 -14.30 -6.34
CA LYS A 299 1.66 -13.81 -4.95
C LYS A 299 0.33 -13.23 -4.46
N LYS A 300 -0.39 -12.51 -5.32
CA LYS A 300 -1.74 -12.01 -5.02
C LYS A 300 -2.72 -13.14 -4.72
N ARG A 301 -2.71 -14.22 -5.51
CA ARG A 301 -3.58 -15.39 -5.25
C ARG A 301 -3.23 -16.07 -3.93
N ALA A 302 -1.94 -16.27 -3.66
CA ALA A 302 -1.48 -16.84 -2.39
C ALA A 302 -1.88 -15.98 -1.19
N TYR A 303 -1.71 -14.66 -1.28
CA TYR A 303 -2.13 -13.71 -0.25
C TYR A 303 -3.65 -13.73 -0.03
N ASN A 304 -4.44 -13.74 -1.11
CA ASN A 304 -5.89 -13.82 -1.02
C ASN A 304 -6.36 -15.13 -0.38
N ALA A 305 -5.72 -16.26 -0.69
CA ALA A 305 -6.04 -17.53 -0.04
C ALA A 305 -5.80 -17.47 1.48
N LYS A 306 -4.67 -16.89 1.91
CA LYS A 306 -4.38 -16.64 3.33
C LYS A 306 -5.40 -15.71 3.98
N LEU A 307 -5.83 -14.67 3.26
CA LEU A 307 -6.86 -13.73 3.74
C LEU A 307 -8.21 -14.41 3.95
N GLU A 308 -8.62 -15.30 3.05
CA GLU A 308 -9.88 -16.06 3.22
C GLU A 308 -9.79 -17.04 4.39
N THR A 309 -8.66 -17.72 4.59
CA THR A 309 -8.42 -18.52 5.80
C THR A 309 -8.53 -17.67 7.07
N PHE A 310 -7.86 -16.51 7.08
CA PHE A 310 -7.90 -15.59 8.22
C PHE A 310 -9.32 -15.11 8.54
N LYS A 311 -10.12 -14.74 7.52
CA LYS A 311 -11.54 -14.38 7.71
C LYS A 311 -12.34 -15.52 8.32
N GLY A 312 -12.17 -16.73 7.82
CA GLY A 312 -12.85 -17.91 8.38
C GLY A 312 -12.43 -18.18 9.83
N ASP A 313 -11.19 -17.87 10.22
CA ASP A 313 -10.76 -17.96 11.61
C ASP A 313 -11.32 -16.84 12.48
N VAL A 314 -11.46 -15.62 11.97
CA VAL A 314 -12.16 -14.50 12.65
C VAL A 314 -13.61 -14.87 12.96
N GLU A 315 -14.34 -15.41 11.98
CA GLU A 315 -15.75 -15.81 12.17
C GLU A 315 -15.91 -16.86 13.28
N LYS A 316 -14.99 -17.83 13.37
CA LYS A 316 -14.98 -18.84 14.45
C LYS A 316 -14.70 -18.21 15.82
N VAL A 317 -13.83 -17.20 15.87
CA VAL A 317 -13.53 -16.46 17.10
C VAL A 317 -14.75 -15.67 17.56
N GLU A 318 -15.45 -15.00 16.66
CA GLU A 318 -16.69 -14.27 16.96
C GLU A 318 -17.80 -15.20 17.47
N ASP A 319 -18.00 -16.35 16.83
CA ASP A 319 -18.94 -17.39 17.29
C ASP A 319 -18.57 -17.95 18.67
N PHE A 320 -17.27 -18.15 18.93
CA PHE A 320 -16.78 -18.55 20.25
C PHE A 320 -17.09 -17.50 21.31
N GLU A 321 -16.82 -16.22 21.05
CA GLU A 321 -17.14 -15.14 21.98
C GLU A 321 -18.63 -15.13 22.35
N SER A 322 -19.51 -15.29 21.36
CA SER A 322 -20.96 -15.38 21.59
C SER A 322 -21.30 -16.57 22.50
N LYS A 323 -20.81 -17.77 22.18
CA LYS A 323 -21.09 -18.99 22.95
C LYS A 323 -20.58 -18.92 24.39
N GLN A 324 -19.42 -18.31 24.64
CA GLN A 324 -18.90 -18.15 25.99
C GLN A 324 -19.68 -17.13 26.80
N ASN A 325 -20.10 -16.02 26.18
CA ASN A 325 -20.99 -15.05 26.84
C ASN A 325 -22.31 -15.72 27.26
N ASP A 326 -22.89 -16.57 26.41
CA ASP A 326 -24.11 -17.33 26.74
C ASP A 326 -23.88 -18.34 27.88
N ARG A 327 -22.77 -19.08 27.86
CA ARG A 327 -22.41 -20.02 28.94
C ARG A 327 -22.25 -19.30 30.28
N ILE A 328 -21.54 -18.17 30.30
CA ILE A 328 -21.33 -17.38 31.51
C ILE A 328 -22.62 -16.74 32.01
N ALA A 329 -23.47 -16.24 31.11
CA ALA A 329 -24.80 -15.76 31.48
C ALA A 329 -25.67 -16.89 32.08
N GLY A 330 -25.59 -18.10 31.53
CA GLY A 330 -26.28 -19.28 32.07
C GLY A 330 -25.79 -19.67 33.47
N LEU A 331 -24.49 -19.62 33.72
CA LEU A 331 -23.91 -19.88 35.04
C LEU A 331 -24.29 -18.83 36.05
N GLN A 332 -24.29 -17.55 35.65
CA GLN A 332 -24.73 -16.48 36.53
C GLN A 332 -26.16 -16.75 37.02
N LYS A 333 -27.05 -17.18 36.12
CA LYS A 333 -28.42 -17.58 36.49
C LYS A 333 -28.46 -18.77 37.45
N VAL A 334 -27.61 -19.79 37.26
CA VAL A 334 -27.54 -20.95 38.16
C VAL A 334 -27.01 -20.55 39.54
N VAL A 335 -26.00 -19.69 39.58
CA VAL A 335 -25.43 -19.15 40.82
C VAL A 335 -26.48 -18.30 41.54
N ASP A 336 -27.12 -17.36 40.85
CA ASP A 336 -28.18 -16.51 41.40
C ASP A 336 -29.36 -17.35 41.93
N ALA A 337 -29.76 -18.39 41.20
CA ALA A 337 -30.82 -19.32 41.62
C ALA A 337 -30.42 -20.19 42.83
N THR A 338 -29.17 -20.62 42.90
CA THR A 338 -28.64 -21.36 44.05
C THR A 338 -28.60 -20.48 45.29
N ILE A 339 -28.30 -19.18 45.12
CA ILE A 339 -28.29 -18.21 46.22
C ILE A 339 -29.70 -17.89 46.72
N ALA A 340 -30.71 -17.86 45.84
CA ALA A 340 -32.10 -17.64 46.25
C ALA A 340 -32.71 -18.78 47.10
N LEU A 341 -32.04 -19.94 47.17
CA LEU A 341 -32.48 -21.11 47.94
C LEU A 341 -31.87 -21.17 49.36
N TRP A 342 -31.07 -20.18 49.75
CA TRP A 342 -30.39 -20.06 51.04
C TRP A 342 -30.69 -18.69 51.65
#